data_AF-A0A257NN43-F1
#
_entry.id   AF-A0A257NN43-F1
#
_cell.length_a   1.000
_cell.length_b   1.000
_cell.length_c   1.000
_cell.angle_alpha   90.00
_cell.angle_beta   90.00
_cell.angle_gamma   90.00
#
_symmetry.space_group_name_H-M   'P 1'
#
loop_
_entity.id
_entity.type
_entity.pdbx_description
1 polymer ?
#
loop_
_entity_poly.entity_id
_entity_poly.type
_entity_poly.pdbx_seq_one_letter_code
_entity_poly.pdbx_strand_id
1 'polypeptide(L)'
;MKPVLLLVHGWGFDASFWDPLRERFDANETIAWDLGFFGPPAQPAVPPGRPVVAVGHSFGLLWLLHHRLVAWRALVSINGFACFARRETFPEGRAPRPLHRMIARLDQAPAQVVAEFVQRCGATAPPSATPDLARLAEGLEALAQWDERPASVAAALCGAADILLAPEMSRASFPPDRLHWHAGGHLLPREDPDWCAPHLRRVLAQVA
;
A
#
# COMPACT_ATOMS: atom_id res chain seq x y z
N MET A 1 -0.64 0.11 26.79
CA MET A 1 -1.94 -0.05 26.10
C MET A 1 -1.71 -0.91 24.87
N LYS A 2 -2.67 -1.78 24.49
CA LYS A 2 -2.51 -2.66 23.32
C LYS A 2 -2.28 -1.81 22.05
N PRO A 3 -1.24 -2.07 21.25
CA PRO A 3 -0.99 -1.35 20.00
C PRO A 3 -2.16 -1.46 19.01
N VAL A 4 -2.17 -0.62 17.98
CA VAL A 4 -3.16 -0.62 16.90
C VAL A 4 -2.47 -0.65 15.55
N LEU A 5 -3.04 -1.39 14.60
CA LEU A 5 -2.65 -1.37 13.19
C LEU A 5 -3.38 -0.21 12.49
N LEU A 6 -2.62 0.70 11.89
CA LEU A 6 -3.13 1.69 10.95
C LEU A 6 -2.86 1.19 9.53
N LEU A 7 -3.90 0.92 8.76
CA LEU A 7 -3.84 0.30 7.44
C LEU A 7 -4.14 1.33 6.35
N VAL A 8 -3.26 1.46 5.35
CA VAL A 8 -3.42 2.40 4.23
C VAL A 8 -3.27 1.65 2.90
N HIS A 9 -4.34 1.66 2.09
CA HIS A 9 -4.43 0.90 0.84
C HIS A 9 -3.65 1.55 -0.32
N GLY A 10 -3.48 0.79 -1.41
CA GLY A 10 -2.86 1.26 -2.64
C GLY A 10 -3.79 2.07 -3.56
N TRP A 11 -3.22 2.62 -4.64
CA TRP A 11 -3.96 3.37 -5.67
C TRP A 11 -5.06 2.51 -6.31
N GLY A 12 -6.22 3.11 -6.61
CA GLY A 12 -7.32 2.41 -7.28
C GLY A 12 -8.09 1.43 -6.40
N PHE A 13 -7.91 1.48 -5.08
CA PHE A 13 -8.71 0.76 -4.08
C PHE A 13 -9.33 1.73 -3.06
N ASP A 14 -10.10 1.19 -2.12
CA ASP A 14 -10.68 1.90 -0.97
C ASP A 14 -10.32 1.17 0.33
N ALA A 15 -10.83 1.63 1.48
CA ALA A 15 -10.53 1.00 2.77
C ALA A 15 -10.98 -0.47 2.88
N SER A 16 -11.99 -0.91 2.10
CA SER A 16 -12.46 -2.31 2.09
C SER A 16 -11.41 -3.28 1.57
N PHE A 17 -10.35 -2.78 0.92
CA PHE A 17 -9.16 -3.56 0.58
C PHE A 17 -8.62 -4.40 1.73
N TRP A 18 -8.73 -3.89 2.95
CA TRP A 18 -8.19 -4.52 4.12
C TRP A 18 -9.12 -5.53 4.80
N ASP A 19 -10.39 -5.63 4.39
CA ASP A 19 -11.38 -6.40 5.14
C ASP A 19 -11.00 -7.88 5.34
N PRO A 20 -10.52 -8.63 4.33
CA PRO A 20 -10.11 -10.03 4.53
C PRO A 20 -9.00 -10.19 5.58
N LEU A 21 -8.07 -9.23 5.66
CA LEU A 21 -7.02 -9.23 6.65
C LEU A 21 -7.53 -8.80 8.02
N ARG A 22 -8.39 -7.79 8.08
CA ARG A 22 -8.97 -7.25 9.33
C ARG A 22 -9.83 -8.27 10.05
N GLU A 23 -10.49 -9.17 9.33
CA GLU A 23 -11.22 -10.31 9.89
C GLU A 23 -10.35 -11.25 10.73
N ARG A 24 -9.01 -11.19 10.60
CA ARG A 24 -8.06 -11.95 11.42
C ARG A 24 -7.66 -11.25 12.72
N PHE A 25 -8.19 -10.07 13.00
CA PHE A 25 -7.90 -9.27 14.18
C PHE A 25 -9.19 -8.91 14.92
N ASP A 26 -9.07 -8.56 16.19
CA ASP A 26 -10.19 -8.01 16.93
C ASP A 26 -10.59 -6.65 16.31
N ALA A 27 -11.87 -6.30 16.36
CA ALA A 27 -12.40 -5.07 15.73
C ALA A 27 -11.68 -3.79 16.21
N ASN A 28 -11.12 -3.79 17.42
CA ASN A 28 -10.41 -2.65 18.00
C ASN A 28 -8.88 -2.67 17.74
N GLU A 29 -8.34 -3.69 17.06
CA GLU A 29 -6.92 -3.79 16.75
C GLU A 29 -6.54 -3.12 15.43
N THR A 30 -7.51 -2.82 14.56
CA THR A 30 -7.25 -2.27 13.23
C THR A 30 -8.03 -0.99 12.96
N ILE A 31 -7.41 -0.09 12.21
CA ILE A 31 -8.01 1.10 11.63
C ILE A 31 -7.61 1.12 10.18
N ALA A 32 -8.57 1.26 9.26
CA ALA A 32 -8.29 1.45 7.85
C ALA A 32 -8.56 2.90 7.47
N TRP A 33 -7.60 3.52 6.79
CA TRP A 33 -7.78 4.82 6.17
C TRP A 33 -8.13 4.63 4.69
N ASP A 34 -9.06 5.45 4.23
CA ASP A 34 -9.43 5.60 2.84
C ASP A 34 -8.82 6.87 2.27
N LEU A 35 -8.09 6.74 1.17
CA LEU A 35 -7.45 7.85 0.47
C LEU A 35 -8.41 8.62 -0.46
N GLY A 36 -9.64 8.13 -0.64
CA GLY A 36 -10.70 8.84 -1.35
C GLY A 36 -10.67 8.66 -2.86
N PHE A 37 -10.19 7.52 -3.38
CA PHE A 37 -10.21 7.28 -4.83
C PHE A 37 -11.62 7.02 -5.38
N PHE A 38 -12.58 6.64 -4.53
CA PHE A 38 -13.97 6.35 -4.91
C PHE A 38 -15.00 6.98 -3.94
N GLY A 39 -14.73 8.21 -3.51
CA GLY A 39 -15.56 8.92 -2.55
C GLY A 39 -14.73 9.85 -1.66
N PRO A 40 -15.36 10.52 -0.67
CA PRO A 40 -14.61 11.36 0.24
C PRO A 40 -13.59 10.52 1.03
N PRO A 41 -12.36 11.02 1.25
CA PRO A 41 -11.38 10.32 2.08
C PRO A 41 -11.90 10.16 3.50
N ALA A 42 -11.58 9.04 4.11
CA ALA A 42 -12.00 8.70 5.47
C ALA A 42 -10.79 8.28 6.30
N GLN A 43 -10.42 9.10 7.27
CA GLN A 43 -9.27 8.87 8.14
C GLN A 43 -9.70 8.86 9.60
N PRO A 44 -10.34 7.77 10.10
CA PRO A 44 -10.71 7.67 11.49
C PRO A 44 -9.53 7.96 12.41
N ALA A 45 -9.78 8.72 13.47
CA ALA A 45 -8.74 9.13 14.41
C ALA A 45 -8.13 7.90 15.09
N VAL A 46 -6.80 7.90 15.20
CA VAL A 46 -6.09 6.90 15.99
C VAL A 46 -6.41 7.13 17.48
N PRO A 47 -6.82 6.10 18.24
CA PRO A 47 -7.13 6.27 19.64
C PRO A 47 -5.92 6.78 20.43
N PRO A 48 -6.09 7.82 21.26
CA PRO A 48 -4.99 8.47 21.94
C PRO A 48 -4.23 7.51 22.86
N GLY A 49 -2.90 7.65 22.88
CA GLY A 49 -1.98 6.89 23.73
C GLY A 49 -1.77 5.42 23.36
N ARG A 50 -2.40 4.90 22.30
CA ARG A 50 -2.07 3.57 21.76
C ARG A 50 -0.84 3.65 20.85
N PRO A 51 0.18 2.78 21.04
CA PRO A 51 1.26 2.67 20.06
C PRO A 51 0.71 2.27 18.69
N VAL A 52 1.17 2.92 17.63
CA VAL A 52 0.72 2.65 16.26
C VAL A 52 1.76 1.82 15.52
N VAL A 53 1.30 0.77 14.83
CA VAL A 53 2.03 0.12 13.75
C VAL A 53 1.36 0.53 12.45
N ALA A 54 2.04 1.34 11.65
CA ALA A 54 1.54 1.73 10.34
C ALA A 54 1.82 0.61 9.32
N VAL A 55 0.85 0.30 8.48
CA VAL A 55 0.92 -0.72 7.45
C VAL A 55 0.48 -0.09 6.13
N GLY A 56 1.39 -0.05 5.17
CA GLY A 56 1.13 0.47 3.83
C GLY A 56 1.14 -0.63 2.80
N HIS A 57 0.06 -0.75 2.02
CA HIS A 57 0.03 -1.58 0.81
C HIS A 57 0.40 -0.74 -0.42
N SER A 58 1.37 -1.20 -1.22
CA SER A 58 1.70 -0.55 -2.50
C SER A 58 1.91 0.97 -2.33
N PHE A 59 1.14 1.79 -3.05
CA PHE A 59 1.12 3.24 -2.90
C PHE A 59 0.85 3.73 -1.47
N GLY A 60 0.07 3.01 -0.66
CA GLY A 60 -0.22 3.37 0.72
C GLY A 60 1.03 3.45 1.61
N LEU A 61 2.09 2.67 1.32
CA LEU A 61 3.37 2.82 2.02
C LEU A 61 4.04 4.15 1.66
N LEU A 62 4.12 4.44 0.37
CA LEU A 62 4.70 5.69 -0.13
C LEU A 62 3.93 6.90 0.43
N TRP A 63 2.60 6.83 0.45
CA TRP A 63 1.73 7.86 0.99
C TRP A 63 1.96 8.10 2.49
N LEU A 64 2.08 7.02 3.28
CA LEU A 64 2.42 7.11 4.70
C LEU A 64 3.76 7.81 4.92
N LEU A 65 4.80 7.39 4.19
CA LEU A 65 6.15 7.94 4.31
C LEU A 65 6.20 9.43 3.98
N HIS A 66 5.44 9.86 2.97
CA HIS A 66 5.38 11.25 2.52
C HIS A 66 4.66 12.15 3.52
N HIS A 67 3.44 11.77 3.95
CA HIS A 67 2.61 12.69 4.74
C HIS A 67 2.89 12.64 6.25
N ARG A 68 3.25 11.47 6.79
CA ARG A 68 3.57 11.26 8.22
C ARG A 68 2.56 11.88 9.19
N LEU A 69 1.27 11.80 8.88
CA LEU A 69 0.20 12.45 9.66
C LEU A 69 0.03 11.89 11.09
N VAL A 70 0.58 10.71 11.35
CA VAL A 70 0.53 10.03 12.66
C VAL A 70 1.92 9.56 13.02
N ALA A 71 2.29 9.69 14.30
CA ALA A 71 3.50 9.06 14.81
C ALA A 71 3.26 7.55 14.96
N TRP A 72 4.11 6.73 14.33
CA TRP A 72 4.10 5.26 14.48
C TRP A 72 5.39 4.76 15.12
N ARG A 73 5.27 3.65 15.84
CA ARG A 73 6.39 2.97 16.52
C ARG A 73 7.10 1.97 15.60
N ALA A 74 6.39 1.47 14.59
CA ALA A 74 6.89 0.60 13.54
C ALA A 74 6.11 0.81 12.24
N LEU A 75 6.75 0.53 11.11
CA LEU A 75 6.17 0.58 9.77
C LEU A 75 6.29 -0.80 9.12
N VAL A 76 5.22 -1.29 8.51
CA VAL A 76 5.20 -2.53 7.74
C VAL A 76 4.82 -2.21 6.29
N SER A 77 5.58 -2.78 5.36
CA SER A 77 5.24 -2.77 3.94
C SER A 77 4.56 -4.08 3.57
N ILE A 78 3.48 -4.02 2.78
CA ILE A 78 2.92 -5.18 2.07
C ILE A 78 2.88 -4.85 0.58
N ASN A 79 3.67 -5.54 -0.24
CA ASN A 79 3.88 -5.21 -1.66
C ASN A 79 4.10 -3.70 -1.86
N GLY A 80 4.84 -3.05 -0.97
CA GLY A 80 5.05 -1.60 -0.99
C GLY A 80 6.45 -1.21 -1.47
N PHE A 81 6.64 0.08 -1.62
CA PHE A 81 7.89 0.69 -2.08
C PHE A 81 7.99 2.12 -1.53
N ALA A 82 9.22 2.60 -1.36
CA ALA A 82 9.49 3.99 -0.98
C ALA A 82 9.78 4.89 -2.20
N CYS A 83 10.01 4.30 -3.37
CA CYS A 83 10.05 4.99 -4.65
C CYS A 83 9.54 4.02 -5.71
N PHE A 84 8.58 4.45 -6.53
CA PHE A 84 8.00 3.56 -7.55
C PHE A 84 8.71 3.68 -8.90
N ALA A 85 8.87 4.92 -9.36
CA ALA A 85 9.41 5.21 -10.67
C ALA A 85 10.94 5.08 -10.69
N ARG A 86 11.47 4.64 -11.83
CA ARG A 86 12.92 4.54 -12.07
C ARG A 86 13.59 5.89 -11.85
N ARG A 87 14.76 5.85 -11.23
CA ARG A 87 15.69 6.98 -11.06
C ARG A 87 17.09 6.57 -11.50
N GLU A 88 17.97 7.54 -11.69
CA GLU A 88 19.40 7.28 -11.86
C GLU A 88 19.97 6.53 -10.64
N THR A 89 19.57 6.94 -9.44
CA THR A 89 19.91 6.27 -8.17
C THR A 89 18.97 5.10 -7.82
N PHE A 90 18.11 4.69 -8.75
CA PHE A 90 17.15 3.59 -8.56
C PHE A 90 16.75 2.94 -9.89
N PRO A 91 17.68 2.22 -10.55
CA PRO A 91 17.42 1.61 -11.84
C PRO A 91 16.37 0.49 -11.77
N GLU A 92 16.16 -0.14 -10.61
CA GLU A 92 15.17 -1.19 -10.37
C GLU A 92 13.72 -0.67 -10.38
N GLY A 93 13.54 0.66 -10.23
CA GLY A 93 12.23 1.28 -10.32
C GLY A 93 11.56 1.07 -11.68
N ARG A 94 10.24 1.24 -11.70
CA ARG A 94 9.41 1.03 -12.88
C ARG A 94 9.65 2.15 -13.90
N ALA A 95 9.76 1.77 -15.18
CA ALA A 95 9.83 2.75 -16.25
C ALA A 95 8.63 3.73 -16.14
N PRO A 96 8.82 5.04 -16.41
CA PRO A 96 7.77 6.04 -16.22
C PRO A 96 6.65 5.96 -17.26
N ARG A 97 6.95 5.41 -18.45
CA ARG A 97 6.03 5.41 -19.61
C ARG A 97 4.64 4.80 -19.32
N PRO A 98 4.49 3.66 -18.61
CA PRO A 98 3.17 3.18 -18.18
C PRO A 98 2.39 4.19 -17.34
N LEU A 99 3.00 4.86 -16.35
CA LEU A 99 2.31 5.87 -15.53
C LEU A 99 1.86 7.06 -16.36
N HIS A 100 2.74 7.60 -17.22
CA HIS A 100 2.37 8.72 -18.09
C HIS A 100 1.19 8.38 -19.00
N ARG A 101 1.11 7.13 -19.49
CA ARG A 101 -0.05 6.66 -20.27
C ARG A 101 -1.32 6.57 -19.43
N MET A 102 -1.21 6.15 -18.17
CA MET A 102 -2.37 6.13 -17.26
C MET A 102 -2.86 7.55 -16.98
N ILE A 103 -1.96 8.48 -16.66
CA ILE A 103 -2.27 9.90 -16.42
C ILE A 103 -2.97 10.51 -17.65
N ALA A 104 -2.40 10.34 -18.84
CA ALA A 104 -2.95 10.91 -20.07
C ALA A 104 -4.33 10.34 -20.46
N ARG A 105 -4.66 9.11 -20.04
CA ARG A 105 -5.96 8.47 -20.31
C ARG A 105 -7.00 8.73 -19.21
N LEU A 106 -6.59 9.22 -18.05
CA LEU A 106 -7.47 9.31 -16.88
C LEU A 106 -8.64 10.27 -17.13
N ASP A 107 -8.40 11.39 -17.82
CA ASP A 107 -9.46 12.35 -18.16
C ASP A 107 -10.47 11.82 -19.18
N GLN A 108 -10.05 10.88 -20.02
CA GLN A 108 -10.86 10.36 -21.12
C GLN A 108 -11.68 9.13 -20.71
N ALA A 109 -11.10 8.25 -19.90
CA ALA A 109 -11.69 6.96 -19.55
C ALA A 109 -11.29 6.52 -18.13
N PRO A 110 -11.65 7.27 -17.08
CA PRO A 110 -11.16 7.03 -15.72
C PRO A 110 -11.53 5.64 -15.19
N ALA A 111 -12.79 5.23 -15.37
CA ALA A 111 -13.25 3.90 -14.95
C ALA A 111 -12.49 2.77 -15.65
N GLN A 112 -12.15 2.94 -16.94
CA GLN A 112 -11.39 1.94 -17.69
C GLN A 112 -9.93 1.87 -17.23
N VAL A 113 -9.28 3.02 -17.01
CA VAL A 113 -7.89 3.08 -16.51
C VAL A 113 -7.79 2.37 -15.16
N VAL A 114 -8.73 2.64 -14.26
CA VAL A 114 -8.80 1.98 -12.95
C VAL A 114 -9.08 0.48 -13.10
N ALA A 115 -10.07 0.08 -13.90
CA ALA A 115 -10.42 -1.33 -14.11
C ALA A 115 -9.24 -2.14 -14.68
N GLU A 116 -8.55 -1.61 -15.70
CA GLU A 116 -7.35 -2.23 -16.28
C GLU A 116 -6.23 -2.38 -15.24
N PHE A 117 -6.04 -1.37 -14.39
CA PHE A 117 -5.02 -1.42 -13.34
C PHE A 117 -5.35 -2.46 -12.26
N VAL A 118 -6.57 -2.44 -11.68
CA VAL A 118 -6.92 -3.39 -10.61
C VAL A 118 -6.97 -4.83 -11.13
N GLN A 119 -7.39 -5.04 -12.38
CA GLN A 119 -7.31 -6.34 -13.05
C GLN A 119 -5.86 -6.80 -13.17
N ARG A 120 -4.95 -5.90 -13.52
CA ARG A 120 -3.50 -6.18 -13.54
C ARG A 120 -2.96 -6.49 -12.14
N CYS A 121 -3.51 -5.91 -11.08
CA CYS A 121 -3.15 -6.30 -9.71
C CYS A 121 -3.66 -7.70 -9.32
N GLY A 122 -4.63 -8.26 -10.06
CA GLY A 122 -5.26 -9.55 -9.76
C GLY A 122 -6.69 -9.45 -9.20
N ALA A 123 -7.27 -8.25 -9.12
CA ALA A 123 -8.66 -8.08 -8.70
C ALA A 123 -9.64 -8.34 -9.87
N THR A 124 -10.84 -8.81 -9.56
CA THR A 124 -11.88 -9.05 -10.59
C THR A 124 -12.56 -7.77 -11.06
N ALA A 125 -12.72 -6.79 -10.17
CA ALA A 125 -13.37 -5.52 -10.45
C ALA A 125 -12.84 -4.41 -9.52
N PRO A 126 -12.91 -3.13 -9.93
CA PRO A 126 -12.69 -2.01 -9.04
C PRO A 126 -13.86 -1.85 -8.04
N PRO A 127 -13.69 -1.02 -6.99
CA PRO A 127 -14.82 -0.56 -6.18
C PRO A 127 -15.99 -0.04 -7.04
N SER A 128 -17.22 -0.29 -6.58
CA SER A 128 -18.44 0.05 -7.34
C SER A 128 -18.78 1.54 -7.33
N ALA A 129 -18.16 2.33 -6.45
CA ALA A 129 -18.39 3.76 -6.34
C ALA A 129 -17.72 4.55 -7.47
N THR A 130 -18.19 5.79 -7.68
CA THR A 130 -17.68 6.65 -8.76
C THR A 130 -16.23 7.06 -8.48
N PRO A 131 -15.31 6.89 -9.44
CA PRO A 131 -13.93 7.34 -9.31
C PRO A 131 -13.82 8.86 -9.09
N ASP A 132 -12.97 9.28 -8.14
CA ASP A 132 -12.56 10.68 -7.99
C ASP A 132 -11.32 10.94 -8.86
N LEU A 133 -11.52 11.68 -9.96
CA LEU A 133 -10.48 11.91 -10.96
C LEU A 133 -9.29 12.69 -10.39
N ALA A 134 -9.56 13.71 -9.56
CA ALA A 134 -8.50 14.54 -8.99
C ALA A 134 -7.61 13.69 -8.06
N ARG A 135 -8.22 12.89 -7.19
CA ARG A 135 -7.48 11.98 -6.30
C ARG A 135 -6.69 10.93 -7.05
N LEU A 136 -7.28 10.34 -8.08
CA LEU A 136 -6.60 9.35 -8.91
C LEU A 136 -5.41 9.97 -9.65
N ALA A 137 -5.55 11.18 -10.18
CA ALA A 137 -4.47 11.92 -10.83
C ALA A 137 -3.34 12.23 -9.84
N GLU A 138 -3.66 12.80 -8.68
CA GLU A 138 -2.72 13.07 -7.58
C GLU A 138 -1.91 11.82 -7.23
N GLY A 139 -2.57 10.67 -7.11
CA GLY A 139 -1.89 9.41 -6.78
C GLY A 139 -0.95 8.91 -7.89
N LEU A 140 -1.32 9.06 -9.17
CA LEU A 140 -0.43 8.69 -10.28
C LEU A 140 0.76 9.63 -10.42
N GLU A 141 0.56 10.93 -10.19
CA GLU A 141 1.63 11.93 -10.16
C GLU A 141 2.59 11.66 -9.00
N ALA A 142 2.05 11.37 -7.82
CA ALA A 142 2.84 10.96 -6.66
C ALA A 142 3.68 9.71 -6.95
N LEU A 143 3.11 8.67 -7.59
CA LEU A 143 3.87 7.48 -8.03
C LEU A 143 4.99 7.83 -9.02
N ALA A 144 4.78 8.84 -9.87
CA ALA A 144 5.77 9.27 -10.84
C ALA A 144 6.90 10.12 -10.20
N GLN A 145 6.60 10.87 -9.14
CA GLN A 145 7.48 11.92 -8.60
C GLN A 145 8.12 11.57 -7.25
N TRP A 146 7.35 11.02 -6.30
CA TRP A 146 7.84 10.86 -4.93
C TRP A 146 8.95 9.81 -4.83
N ASP A 147 9.90 10.11 -3.94
CA ASP A 147 11.02 9.25 -3.58
C ASP A 147 11.32 9.46 -2.10
N GLU A 148 10.80 8.55 -1.28
CA GLU A 148 10.90 8.57 0.18
C GLU A 148 11.96 7.61 0.70
N ARG A 149 12.94 7.25 -0.15
CA ARG A 149 14.06 6.39 0.25
C ARG A 149 15.08 7.19 1.08
N PRO A 150 15.77 6.55 2.04
CA PRO A 150 15.54 5.18 2.50
C PRO A 150 14.31 5.10 3.42
N ALA A 151 13.55 4.00 3.32
CA ALA A 151 12.46 3.72 4.24
C ALA A 151 12.84 2.62 5.24
N SER A 152 12.72 2.94 6.54
CA SER A 152 12.92 1.97 7.61
C SER A 152 11.62 1.25 7.93
N VAL A 153 11.57 -0.04 7.61
CA VAL A 153 10.42 -0.92 7.89
C VAL A 153 10.81 -2.00 8.89
N ALA A 154 9.88 -2.37 9.77
CA ALA A 154 10.02 -3.50 10.69
C ALA A 154 9.92 -4.84 9.94
N ALA A 155 9.09 -4.89 8.90
CA ALA A 155 8.92 -6.00 7.97
C ALA A 155 8.43 -5.49 6.60
N ALA A 156 8.85 -6.17 5.54
CA ALA A 156 8.36 -5.99 4.18
C ALA A 156 7.86 -7.35 3.67
N LEU A 157 6.54 -7.46 3.49
CA LEU A 157 5.88 -8.64 2.96
C LEU A 157 5.79 -8.49 1.44
N CYS A 158 6.35 -9.43 0.69
CA CYS A 158 6.53 -9.30 -0.75
C CYS A 158 5.93 -10.50 -1.50
N GLY A 159 5.09 -10.24 -2.49
CA GLY A 159 4.59 -11.26 -3.41
C GLY A 159 5.62 -11.56 -4.49
N ALA A 160 6.03 -12.81 -4.63
CA ALA A 160 6.98 -13.25 -5.65
C ALA A 160 6.37 -13.29 -7.05
N ALA A 161 5.04 -13.40 -7.16
CA ALA A 161 4.30 -13.32 -8.41
C ALA A 161 3.75 -11.90 -8.70
N ASP A 162 4.21 -10.88 -7.97
CA ASP A 162 3.79 -9.50 -8.16
C ASP A 162 4.27 -8.95 -9.52
N ILE A 163 3.33 -8.63 -10.41
CA ILE A 163 3.65 -8.16 -11.76
C ILE A 163 3.91 -6.64 -11.84
N LEU A 164 3.58 -5.91 -10.76
CA LEU A 164 3.86 -4.49 -10.63
C LEU A 164 5.25 -4.27 -10.03
N LEU A 165 5.64 -5.08 -9.04
CA LEU A 165 6.90 -4.96 -8.33
C LEU A 165 7.78 -6.17 -8.58
N ALA A 166 8.80 -5.99 -9.43
CA ALA A 166 9.79 -7.03 -9.62
C ALA A 166 10.56 -7.28 -8.30
N PRO A 167 10.98 -8.52 -8.00
CA PRO A 167 11.68 -8.83 -6.75
C PRO A 167 12.90 -7.96 -6.48
N GLU A 168 13.62 -7.57 -7.54
CA GLU A 168 14.80 -6.70 -7.49
C GLU A 168 14.46 -5.32 -6.92
N MET A 169 13.27 -4.80 -7.22
CA MET A 169 12.79 -3.52 -6.71
C MET A 169 12.58 -3.56 -5.20
N SER A 170 12.01 -4.65 -4.67
CA SER A 170 11.86 -4.83 -3.21
C SER A 170 13.21 -5.01 -2.52
N ARG A 171 14.13 -5.79 -3.11
CA ARG A 171 15.51 -5.95 -2.61
C ARG A 171 16.28 -4.64 -2.58
N ALA A 172 16.07 -3.77 -3.56
CA ALA A 172 16.68 -2.45 -3.62
C ALA A 172 15.99 -1.43 -2.69
N SER A 173 14.74 -1.69 -2.29
CA SER A 173 13.97 -0.80 -1.41
C SER A 173 14.18 -1.07 0.08
N PHE A 174 14.44 -2.32 0.47
CA PHE A 174 14.45 -2.74 1.87
C PHE A 174 15.63 -3.66 2.22
N PRO A 175 16.08 -3.65 3.48
CA PRO A 175 17.13 -4.56 3.96
C PRO A 175 16.72 -6.04 3.82
N PRO A 176 17.67 -6.95 3.47
CA PRO A 176 17.37 -8.38 3.28
C PRO A 176 16.73 -9.07 4.49
N ASP A 177 17.11 -8.70 5.71
CA ASP A 177 16.58 -9.26 6.97
C ASP A 177 15.13 -8.85 7.26
N ARG A 178 14.59 -7.91 6.47
CA ARG A 178 13.21 -7.42 6.59
C ARG A 178 12.29 -7.98 5.52
N LEU A 179 12.82 -8.61 4.47
CA LEU A 179 12.05 -9.15 3.37
C LEU A 179 11.47 -10.53 3.72
N HIS A 180 10.16 -10.65 3.59
CA HIS A 180 9.42 -11.91 3.73
C HIS A 180 8.69 -12.20 2.42
N TRP A 181 9.01 -13.32 1.78
CA TRP A 181 8.46 -13.66 0.46
C TRP A 181 7.28 -14.62 0.56
N HIS A 182 6.24 -14.35 -0.23
CA HIS A 182 5.09 -15.22 -0.45
C HIS A 182 4.97 -15.55 -1.93
N ALA A 183 4.37 -16.69 -2.28
CA ALA A 183 4.18 -17.07 -3.70
C ALA A 183 3.10 -16.23 -4.42
N GLY A 184 2.27 -15.50 -3.67
CA GLY A 184 1.19 -14.66 -4.19
C GLY A 184 1.64 -13.44 -5.00
N GLY A 185 0.65 -12.72 -5.50
CA GLY A 185 0.77 -11.55 -6.36
C GLY A 185 0.79 -10.23 -5.59
N HIS A 186 0.17 -9.20 -6.19
CA HIS A 186 0.21 -7.83 -5.67
C HIS A 186 -0.78 -7.59 -4.51
N LEU A 187 -1.79 -8.45 -4.37
CA LEU A 187 -2.91 -8.24 -3.44
C LEU A 187 -2.85 -9.19 -2.24
N LEU A 188 -1.66 -9.44 -1.68
CA LEU A 188 -1.45 -10.37 -0.57
C LEU A 188 -2.46 -10.24 0.60
N PRO A 189 -2.87 -9.05 1.06
CA PRO A 189 -3.89 -8.92 2.11
C PRO A 189 -5.25 -9.54 1.76
N ARG A 190 -5.56 -9.70 0.47
CA ARG A 190 -6.77 -10.35 -0.04
C ARG A 190 -6.52 -11.80 -0.48
N GLU A 191 -5.36 -12.06 -1.07
CA GLU A 191 -5.00 -13.39 -1.59
C GLU A 191 -4.66 -14.39 -0.48
N ASP A 192 -3.91 -13.96 0.54
CA ASP A 192 -3.53 -14.79 1.68
C ASP A 192 -3.41 -13.97 2.98
N PRO A 193 -4.55 -13.54 3.56
CA PRO A 193 -4.57 -12.80 4.83
C PRO A 193 -4.03 -13.63 6.00
N ASP A 194 -4.14 -14.97 5.93
CA ASP A 194 -3.67 -15.89 6.97
C ASP A 194 -2.15 -15.99 7.01
N TRP A 195 -1.47 -15.84 5.87
CA TRP A 195 -0.03 -15.65 5.82
C TRP A 195 0.39 -14.26 6.31
N CYS A 196 -0.36 -13.20 5.96
CA CYS A 196 -0.03 -11.83 6.34
C CYS A 196 -0.15 -11.57 7.86
N ALA A 197 -1.22 -12.06 8.50
CA ALA A 197 -1.58 -11.70 9.87
C ALA A 197 -0.51 -12.07 10.93
N PRO A 198 0.12 -13.26 10.91
CA PRO A 198 1.20 -13.60 11.84
C PRO A 198 2.39 -12.63 11.82
N HIS A 199 2.77 -12.10 10.65
CA HIS A 199 3.83 -11.10 10.55
C HIS A 199 3.44 -9.80 11.26
N LEU A 200 2.20 -9.34 11.08
CA LEU A 200 1.71 -8.14 11.75
C LEU A 200 1.59 -8.33 13.26
N ARG A 201 1.12 -9.48 13.73
CA ARG A 201 1.07 -9.81 15.16
C ARG A 201 2.46 -9.80 15.80
N ARG A 202 3.48 -10.31 15.09
CA ARG A 202 4.87 -10.26 15.55
C ARG A 202 5.36 -8.83 15.75
N VAL A 203 5.04 -7.93 14.81
CA VAL A 203 5.41 -6.51 14.93
C VAL A 203 4.63 -5.82 16.05
N LEU A 204 3.32 -6.09 16.19
CA LEU A 204 2.50 -5.58 17.30
C LEU A 204 3.10 -5.98 18.66
N ALA A 205 3.51 -7.23 18.82
CA ALA A 205 4.12 -7.71 20.06
C ALA A 205 5.46 -7.03 20.40
N GLN A 206 6.21 -6.55 19.40
CA GLN A 206 7.48 -5.85 19.60
C GLN A 206 7.32 -4.39 20.03
N VAL A 207 6.13 -3.81 19.87
CA VAL A 207 5.85 -2.40 20.18
C VAL A 207 4.82 -2.22 21.31
N ALA A 208 4.38 -3.33 21.90
CA ALA A 208 3.42 -3.38 23.01
C ALA A 208 4.01 -2.92 24.34
#